data_AF-A0A9W9TEK1-F1
#
_entry.id   AF-A0A9W9TEK1-F1
#
_cell.length_a   1.000
_cell.length_b   1.000
_cell.length_c   1.000
_cell.angle_alpha   90.00
_cell.angle_beta   90.00
_cell.angle_gamma   90.00
#
_symmetry.space_group_name_H-M   'P 1'
#
loop_
_entity.id
_entity.type
_entity.pdbx_description
1 polymer ?
#
loop_
_entity_poly.entity_id
_entity_poly.type
_entity_poly.pdbx_seq_one_letter_code
_entity_poly.pdbx_strand_id
1 'polypeptide(L)'
;MAAAEATDGQVTRGRSVAFHKNQPVHGNKNSPEYDMEQCVAAMKGKEIPNDLSSFWHRRAVIRGIRDSLEFAQSPAVIELCARDDSHAHQFARARNARLIMSDIIPDMDDSATQPYCIWYPELASIKTYREIACRFPSMRYQVGRACAAASYTDLYRELDLLPDVSIAEEAREVDTNAEIYKMIKSASQRYAVMDDFTRSVNLESPQTPAFLNGNMKPRWALEQRACPPKNIPDTTADDIDLEEDGFIGLEDVNLKDCDAFIGPGDSGQLWMPLPPDLPVLEKRLQTQMAAWDGNIDRYARLMHPRRLRTFTELNCILRGIHHSTMFAGWWAYQMEINPERAIIPDKLVSDGNKHESRMIRTAITARKIMSNEVGGIEDGSDCLPWMIWWPVMPHYSTCYELAKKCPSMRLQVAITCVLGDYEAIFRQLEPPPREALFAAAKRSSNPFYLQYLEESAAKTNVESEKLADFGDYDVNEASLAADMEPRHSTAYSSIDFSSMAAGWAEDFSIYGSRPANVGCVERYVWLSTATAEKIEDECGGVYESSNSDYVHLDPNDERLNTVQPILPMR
;
A
#
# COMPACT_ATOMS: atom_id res chain seq x y z
N MET A 1 50.02 -4.39 -61.12
CA MET A 1 49.42 -4.01 -62.42
C MET A 1 47.92 -3.95 -62.20
N ALA A 2 47.43 -2.76 -61.86
CA ALA A 2 46.72 -1.84 -62.77
C ALA A 2 45.24 -2.26 -62.86
N ALA A 3 44.33 -1.59 -62.13
CA ALA A 3 43.66 -0.32 -62.50
C ALA A 3 42.59 -0.59 -63.60
N ALA A 4 41.36 -0.05 -63.59
CA ALA A 4 40.76 1.09 -62.90
C ALA A 4 39.22 1.02 -63.05
N GLU A 5 38.51 1.80 -62.21
CA GLU A 5 37.36 2.69 -62.51
C GLU A 5 36.13 2.17 -63.28
N ALA A 6 34.89 2.58 -63.04
CA ALA A 6 34.20 3.43 -62.07
C ALA A 6 32.70 3.35 -62.46
N THR A 7 31.76 3.56 -61.52
CA THR A 7 30.61 4.47 -61.75
C THR A 7 29.78 4.68 -60.50
N ASP A 8 29.23 5.89 -60.48
CA ASP A 8 28.67 6.70 -59.41
C ASP A 8 27.22 6.33 -59.06
N GLY A 9 26.78 6.67 -57.84
CA GLY A 9 25.42 6.39 -57.37
C GLY A 9 25.17 6.86 -55.93
N GLN A 10 24.69 8.11 -55.82
CA GLN A 10 24.22 8.77 -54.59
C GLN A 10 23.39 7.86 -53.65
N VAL A 11 23.77 7.81 -52.38
CA VAL A 11 22.94 7.25 -51.29
C VAL A 11 22.46 8.38 -50.39
N THR A 12 21.18 8.71 -50.54
CA THR A 12 20.38 9.45 -49.56
C THR A 12 20.18 8.59 -48.30
N ARG A 13 20.73 9.03 -47.17
CA ARG A 13 20.48 8.43 -45.85
C ARG A 13 19.11 8.86 -45.33
N GLY A 14 18.12 8.00 -45.48
CA GLY A 14 16.95 7.96 -44.58
C GLY A 14 17.13 6.82 -43.58
N ARG A 15 17.27 7.12 -42.29
CA ARG A 15 17.23 6.11 -41.22
C ARG A 15 15.81 6.02 -40.69
N SER A 16 15.10 4.98 -41.13
CA SER A 16 13.89 4.47 -40.49
C SER A 16 14.30 3.50 -39.37
N VAL A 17 13.74 3.71 -38.18
CA VAL A 17 13.93 2.89 -36.99
C VAL A 17 13.14 1.59 -37.18
N ALA A 18 13.85 0.50 -37.43
CA ALA A 18 13.28 -0.84 -37.41
C ALA A 18 13.36 -1.39 -35.98
N PHE A 19 12.21 -1.38 -35.28
CA PHE A 19 12.01 -2.17 -34.07
C PHE A 19 12.29 -3.64 -34.38
N HIS A 20 13.26 -4.23 -33.68
CA HIS A 20 13.47 -5.67 -33.70
C HIS A 20 12.23 -6.36 -33.13
N LYS A 21 11.47 -7.00 -34.02
CA LYS A 21 10.44 -7.96 -33.68
C LYS A 21 11.09 -9.14 -32.96
N ASN A 22 10.80 -9.29 -31.67
CA ASN A 22 11.05 -10.53 -30.95
C ASN A 22 10.34 -11.70 -31.66
N GLN A 23 11.11 -12.72 -31.99
CA GLN A 23 10.59 -14.02 -32.45
C GLN A 23 9.88 -14.72 -31.27
N PRO A 24 8.76 -15.43 -31.53
CA PRO A 24 8.03 -16.13 -30.49
C PRO A 24 8.73 -17.43 -30.15
N VAL A 25 9.23 -17.55 -28.92
CA VAL A 25 9.55 -18.86 -28.35
C VAL A 25 8.22 -19.51 -27.95
N HIS A 26 7.87 -20.58 -28.66
CA HIS A 26 6.70 -21.40 -28.39
C HIS A 26 6.76 -21.98 -26.96
N GLY A 27 5.88 -21.47 -26.09
CA GLY A 27 5.32 -22.17 -24.95
C GLY A 27 3.79 -22.01 -25.02
N ASN A 28 3.04 -23.09 -24.84
CA ASN A 28 1.59 -23.18 -25.03
C ASN A 28 0.81 -21.97 -24.49
N LYS A 29 -0.06 -21.39 -25.34
CA LYS A 29 -1.20 -20.59 -24.88
C LYS A 29 -2.18 -21.55 -24.22
N ASN A 30 -2.12 -21.61 -22.89
CA ASN A 30 -2.97 -22.42 -22.03
C ASN A 30 -4.45 -22.05 -22.20
N SER A 31 -5.30 -23.06 -22.08
CA SER A 31 -6.74 -22.96 -21.75
C SER A 31 -7.01 -21.86 -20.70
N PRO A 32 -8.19 -21.22 -20.71
CA PRO A 32 -8.51 -20.23 -19.68
C PRO A 32 -8.33 -20.89 -18.29
N GLU A 33 -7.64 -20.20 -17.39
CA GLU A 33 -7.29 -20.66 -16.03
C GLU A 33 -8.53 -21.01 -15.19
N TYR A 34 -9.72 -20.64 -15.67
CA TYR A 34 -11.02 -20.96 -15.10
C TYR A 34 -12.11 -20.94 -16.18
N ASP A 35 -13.22 -21.61 -15.93
CA ASP A 35 -14.45 -21.53 -16.71
C ASP A 35 -15.48 -20.71 -15.92
N MET A 36 -15.85 -19.54 -16.46
CA MET A 36 -16.77 -18.62 -15.80
C MET A 36 -18.16 -19.21 -15.60
N GLU A 37 -18.65 -20.02 -16.55
CA GLU A 37 -19.97 -20.64 -16.43
C GLU A 37 -19.98 -21.67 -15.31
N GLN A 38 -18.92 -22.47 -15.21
CA GLN A 38 -18.75 -23.41 -14.10
C GLN A 38 -18.58 -22.69 -12.74
N CYS A 39 -17.84 -21.58 -12.69
CA CYS A 39 -17.76 -20.75 -11.48
C CYS A 39 -19.13 -20.23 -11.05
N VAL A 40 -19.92 -19.69 -11.99
CA VAL A 40 -21.27 -19.17 -11.71
C VAL A 40 -22.22 -20.29 -11.29
N ALA A 41 -22.16 -21.46 -11.93
CA ALA A 41 -22.95 -22.62 -11.54
C ALA A 41 -22.62 -23.11 -10.13
N ALA A 42 -21.33 -23.16 -9.79
CA ALA A 42 -20.84 -23.54 -8.47
C ALA A 42 -21.25 -22.54 -7.38
N MET A 43 -21.07 -21.24 -7.61
CA MET A 43 -21.50 -20.18 -6.67
C MET A 43 -23.01 -20.20 -6.43
N LYS A 44 -23.81 -20.56 -7.45
CA LYS A 44 -25.26 -20.73 -7.32
C LYS A 44 -25.67 -22.06 -6.66
N GLY A 45 -24.70 -22.90 -6.28
CA GLY A 45 -24.92 -24.20 -5.67
C GLY A 45 -25.59 -25.22 -6.61
N LYS A 46 -25.35 -25.10 -7.92
CA LYS A 46 -25.97 -25.98 -8.94
C LYS A 46 -25.11 -27.18 -9.29
N GLU A 47 -23.82 -26.95 -9.55
CA GLU A 47 -22.90 -27.96 -10.06
C GLU A 47 -21.49 -27.76 -9.52
N ILE A 48 -20.72 -28.85 -9.40
CA ILE A 48 -19.30 -28.81 -9.07
C ILE A 48 -18.50 -28.72 -10.38
N PRO A 49 -17.55 -27.79 -10.51
CA PRO A 49 -16.70 -27.69 -11.70
C PRO A 49 -15.91 -28.97 -11.96
N ASN A 50 -15.62 -29.24 -13.24
CA ASN A 50 -14.91 -30.45 -13.66
C ASN A 50 -13.44 -30.46 -13.21
N ASP A 51 -12.83 -29.28 -13.08
CA ASP A 51 -11.41 -29.13 -12.71
C ASP A 51 -11.24 -28.33 -11.41
N LEU A 52 -11.04 -29.02 -10.30
CA LEU A 52 -10.77 -28.42 -9.00
C LEU A 52 -9.29 -28.09 -8.76
N SER A 53 -8.41 -28.27 -9.76
CA SER A 53 -7.03 -27.75 -9.70
C SER A 53 -6.98 -26.23 -9.93
N SER A 54 -7.99 -25.67 -10.61
CA SER A 54 -8.17 -24.23 -10.75
C SER A 54 -8.48 -23.57 -9.39
N PHE A 55 -7.76 -22.49 -9.09
CA PHE A 55 -7.98 -21.67 -7.92
C PHE A 55 -9.43 -21.16 -7.84
N TRP A 56 -9.94 -20.61 -8.94
CA TRP A 56 -11.28 -20.01 -9.02
C TRP A 56 -12.40 -21.02 -8.84
N HIS A 57 -12.27 -22.21 -9.43
CA HIS A 57 -13.26 -23.27 -9.28
C HIS A 57 -13.40 -23.72 -7.82
N ARG A 58 -12.28 -23.89 -7.10
CA ARG A 58 -12.34 -24.26 -5.67
C ARG A 58 -13.06 -23.20 -4.84
N ARG A 59 -12.71 -21.93 -5.04
CA ARG A 59 -13.35 -20.81 -4.34
C ARG A 59 -14.83 -20.70 -4.66
N ALA A 60 -15.23 -20.92 -5.92
CA ALA A 60 -16.63 -20.92 -6.33
C ALA A 60 -17.45 -22.03 -5.69
N VAL A 61 -16.87 -23.22 -5.54
CA VAL A 61 -17.52 -24.33 -4.80
C VAL A 61 -17.65 -23.97 -3.32
N ILE A 62 -16.59 -23.46 -2.68
CA ILE A 62 -16.63 -23.05 -1.28
C ILE A 62 -17.72 -21.99 -1.06
N ARG A 63 -17.79 -20.98 -1.94
CA ARG A 63 -18.83 -19.94 -1.93
C ARG A 63 -20.23 -20.55 -2.01
N GLY A 64 -20.46 -21.43 -3.00
CA GLY A 64 -21.74 -22.11 -3.16
C GLY A 64 -22.15 -22.95 -1.96
N ILE A 65 -21.18 -23.64 -1.32
CA ILE A 65 -21.40 -24.43 -0.10
C ILE A 65 -21.82 -23.52 1.06
N ARG A 66 -21.17 -22.35 1.23
CA ARG A 66 -21.51 -21.41 2.31
C ARG A 66 -22.88 -20.75 2.12
N ASP A 67 -23.29 -20.53 0.88
CA ASP A 67 -24.54 -19.83 0.55
C ASP A 67 -25.76 -20.77 0.47
N SER A 68 -25.58 -22.06 0.17
CA SER A 68 -26.69 -23.02 -0.03
C SER A 68 -26.57 -24.26 0.85
N LEU A 69 -27.49 -24.41 1.81
CA LEU A 69 -27.58 -25.61 2.64
C LEU A 69 -27.88 -26.87 1.80
N GLU A 70 -28.76 -26.76 0.82
CA GLU A 70 -29.10 -27.89 -0.08
C GLU A 70 -27.87 -28.37 -0.84
N PHE A 71 -27.05 -27.43 -1.35
CA PHE A 71 -25.81 -27.78 -2.05
C PHE A 71 -24.78 -28.39 -1.09
N ALA A 72 -24.61 -27.83 0.11
CA ALA A 72 -23.73 -28.38 1.15
C ALA A 72 -24.11 -29.81 1.59
N GLN A 73 -25.39 -30.16 1.50
CA GLN A 73 -25.91 -31.49 1.79
C GLN A 73 -26.00 -32.41 0.56
N SER A 74 -25.64 -31.93 -0.63
CA SER A 74 -25.69 -32.74 -1.85
C SER A 74 -24.72 -33.93 -1.76
N PRO A 75 -25.07 -35.09 -2.36
CA PRO A 75 -24.18 -36.25 -2.38
C PRO A 75 -22.79 -35.94 -2.95
N ALA A 76 -22.74 -35.09 -3.98
CA ALA A 76 -21.49 -34.69 -4.64
C ALA A 76 -20.56 -33.90 -3.71
N VAL A 77 -21.10 -32.97 -2.91
CA VAL A 77 -20.31 -32.22 -1.92
C VAL A 77 -19.90 -33.11 -0.75
N ILE A 78 -20.76 -34.02 -0.28
CA ILE A 78 -20.41 -34.97 0.77
C ILE A 78 -19.24 -35.87 0.33
N GLU A 79 -19.30 -36.41 -0.89
CA GLU A 79 -18.21 -37.20 -1.47
C GLU A 79 -16.92 -36.38 -1.64
N LEU A 80 -17.04 -35.13 -2.07
CA LEU A 80 -15.90 -34.21 -2.19
C LEU A 80 -15.22 -33.96 -0.83
N CYS A 81 -16.00 -33.81 0.24
CA CYS A 81 -15.49 -33.56 1.59
C CYS A 81 -14.87 -34.81 2.25
N ALA A 82 -15.20 -36.02 1.77
CA ALA A 82 -14.73 -37.28 2.35
C ALA A 82 -13.35 -37.73 1.81
N ARG A 83 -12.76 -36.98 0.88
CA ARG A 83 -11.44 -37.26 0.32
C ARG A 83 -10.34 -36.94 1.35
N ASP A 84 -9.23 -37.67 1.27
CA ASP A 84 -8.09 -37.53 2.18
C ASP A 84 -6.99 -36.66 1.55
N ASP A 85 -7.35 -35.42 1.21
CA ASP A 85 -6.41 -34.44 0.67
C ASP A 85 -6.65 -33.02 1.22
N SER A 86 -5.63 -32.16 1.14
CA SER A 86 -5.69 -30.82 1.71
C SER A 86 -6.78 -29.92 1.10
N HIS A 87 -7.20 -30.17 -0.14
CA HIS A 87 -8.29 -29.44 -0.78
C HIS A 87 -9.64 -29.90 -0.24
N ALA A 88 -9.79 -31.21 0.01
CA ALA A 88 -10.97 -31.79 0.66
C ALA A 88 -11.26 -31.14 2.02
N HIS A 89 -10.22 -30.87 2.81
CA HIS A 89 -10.36 -30.18 4.10
C HIS A 89 -10.95 -28.77 3.96
N GLN A 90 -10.64 -28.04 2.89
CA GLN A 90 -11.23 -26.71 2.64
C GLN A 90 -12.74 -26.81 2.40
N PHE A 91 -13.18 -27.76 1.58
CA PHE A 91 -14.60 -28.01 1.33
C PHE A 91 -15.32 -28.51 2.58
N ALA A 92 -14.67 -29.39 3.36
CA ALA A 92 -15.20 -29.89 4.62
C ALA A 92 -15.41 -28.76 5.63
N ARG A 93 -14.44 -27.85 5.80
CA ARG A 93 -14.60 -26.66 6.65
C ARG A 93 -15.75 -25.77 6.19
N ALA A 94 -15.84 -25.48 4.89
CA ALA A 94 -16.94 -24.69 4.33
C ALA A 94 -18.31 -25.33 4.60
N ARG A 95 -18.41 -26.64 4.40
CA ARG A 95 -19.62 -27.43 4.66
C ARG A 95 -19.98 -27.43 6.14
N ASN A 96 -19.02 -27.69 7.01
CA ASN A 96 -19.22 -27.72 8.46
C ASN A 96 -19.68 -26.35 8.97
N ALA A 97 -19.10 -25.26 8.45
CA ALA A 97 -19.55 -23.91 8.76
C ALA A 97 -21.02 -23.71 8.36
N ARG A 98 -21.40 -24.07 7.12
CA ARG A 98 -22.80 -23.95 6.64
C ARG A 98 -23.78 -24.76 7.49
N LEU A 99 -23.41 -25.97 7.90
CA LEU A 99 -24.24 -26.81 8.77
C LEU A 99 -24.45 -26.15 10.13
N ILE A 100 -23.37 -25.67 10.78
CA ILE A 100 -23.45 -24.96 12.07
C ILE A 100 -24.37 -23.74 11.95
N MET A 101 -24.19 -22.91 10.92
CA MET A 101 -25.02 -21.73 10.67
C MET A 101 -26.48 -22.06 10.37
N SER A 102 -26.79 -23.33 10.05
CA SER A 102 -28.14 -23.85 9.86
C SER A 102 -28.65 -24.66 11.06
N ASP A 103 -28.05 -24.48 12.24
CA ASP A 103 -28.38 -25.18 13.49
C ASP A 103 -28.20 -26.72 13.43
N ILE A 104 -27.32 -27.21 12.57
CA ILE A 104 -26.95 -28.62 12.45
C ILE A 104 -25.53 -28.81 12.97
N ILE A 105 -25.34 -29.73 13.92
CA ILE A 105 -24.02 -30.04 14.48
C ILE A 105 -23.32 -31.09 13.60
N PRO A 106 -22.31 -30.72 12.79
CA PRO A 106 -21.53 -31.69 12.02
C PRO A 106 -20.64 -32.54 12.92
N ASP A 107 -20.16 -33.65 12.37
CA ASP A 107 -19.09 -34.42 12.97
C ASP A 107 -17.74 -33.85 12.52
N MET A 108 -16.88 -33.47 13.46
CA MET A 108 -15.63 -32.73 13.23
C MET A 108 -14.50 -33.23 14.12
N ASP A 109 -14.41 -34.55 14.25
CA ASP A 109 -13.36 -35.22 15.05
C ASP A 109 -11.96 -34.87 14.55
N ASP A 110 -11.80 -34.66 13.24
CA ASP A 110 -10.58 -34.08 12.68
C ASP A 110 -10.58 -32.55 12.78
N SER A 111 -9.65 -32.04 13.58
CA SER A 111 -9.38 -30.60 13.73
C SER A 111 -9.13 -29.86 12.41
N ALA A 112 -8.60 -30.50 11.37
CA ALA A 112 -8.37 -29.87 10.07
C ALA A 112 -9.67 -29.54 9.33
N THR A 113 -10.79 -30.14 9.73
CA THR A 113 -12.14 -29.90 9.19
C THR A 113 -12.96 -28.92 10.03
N GLN A 114 -12.42 -28.40 11.14
CA GLN A 114 -13.07 -27.41 11.97
C GLN A 114 -12.98 -26.02 11.32
N PRO A 115 -14.12 -25.36 11.01
CA PRO A 115 -14.11 -24.05 10.37
C PRO A 115 -13.67 -22.93 11.31
N TYR A 116 -12.91 -21.97 10.79
CA TYR A 116 -12.56 -20.75 11.51
C TYR A 116 -13.74 -19.77 11.63
N CYS A 117 -14.46 -19.54 10.53
CA CYS A 117 -15.63 -18.65 10.48
C CYS A 117 -16.96 -19.41 10.46
N ILE A 118 -17.68 -19.36 11.58
CA ILE A 118 -18.98 -20.04 11.81
C ILE A 118 -20.15 -19.09 12.07
N TRP A 119 -19.94 -17.79 11.84
CA TRP A 119 -20.93 -16.76 12.13
C TRP A 119 -21.44 -16.05 10.88
N TYR A 120 -20.88 -16.26 9.69
CA TYR A 120 -21.27 -15.55 8.47
C TYR A 120 -21.47 -16.51 7.28
N PRO A 121 -22.55 -16.39 6.46
CA PRO A 121 -23.45 -15.23 6.37
C PRO A 121 -24.55 -15.17 7.44
N GLU A 122 -24.88 -16.30 8.07
CA GLU A 122 -25.97 -16.41 9.04
C GLU A 122 -25.45 -16.80 10.42
N LEU A 123 -26.15 -16.34 11.46
CA LEU A 123 -25.84 -16.70 12.85
C LEU A 123 -26.63 -17.96 13.24
N ALA A 124 -25.95 -18.89 13.92
CA ALA A 124 -26.62 -20.02 14.56
C ALA A 124 -27.31 -19.61 15.86
N SER A 125 -28.18 -20.49 16.38
CA SER A 125 -28.80 -20.29 17.68
C SER A 125 -27.80 -20.43 18.83
N ILE A 126 -28.11 -19.80 19.97
CA ILE A 126 -27.36 -19.94 21.23
C ILE A 126 -27.20 -21.43 21.60
N LYS A 127 -28.23 -22.25 21.38
CA LYS A 127 -28.20 -23.69 21.69
C LYS A 127 -27.14 -24.41 20.86
N THR A 128 -27.10 -24.13 19.56
CA THR A 128 -26.11 -24.72 18.65
C THR A 128 -24.70 -24.34 19.04
N TYR A 129 -24.45 -23.05 19.29
CA TYR A 129 -23.12 -22.60 19.70
C TYR A 129 -22.68 -23.17 21.04
N ARG A 130 -23.58 -23.30 22.02
CA ARG A 130 -23.30 -23.98 23.29
C ARG A 130 -22.92 -25.44 23.08
N GLU A 131 -23.63 -26.16 22.21
CA GLU A 131 -23.33 -27.55 21.88
C GLU A 131 -21.98 -27.69 21.17
N ILE A 132 -21.66 -26.80 20.22
CA ILE A 132 -20.34 -26.77 19.55
C ILE A 132 -19.22 -26.57 20.57
N ALA A 133 -19.34 -25.58 21.47
CA ALA A 133 -18.35 -25.32 22.50
C ALA A 133 -18.17 -26.49 23.49
N CYS A 134 -19.24 -27.27 23.71
CA CYS A 134 -19.22 -28.46 24.56
C CYS A 134 -18.57 -29.66 23.87
N ARG A 135 -18.99 -29.98 22.63
CA ARG A 135 -18.50 -31.15 21.88
C ARG A 135 -17.10 -30.95 21.31
N PHE A 136 -16.76 -29.72 20.92
CA PHE A 136 -15.48 -29.36 20.31
C PHE A 136 -14.81 -28.22 21.10
N PRO A 137 -14.15 -28.52 22.24
CA PRO A 137 -13.51 -27.49 23.07
C PRO A 137 -12.46 -26.62 22.35
N SER A 138 -11.85 -27.14 21.28
CA SER A 138 -10.93 -26.39 20.41
C SER A 138 -11.60 -25.22 19.67
N MET A 139 -12.93 -25.24 19.51
CA MET A 139 -13.69 -24.23 18.76
C MET A 139 -14.29 -23.12 19.64
N ARG A 140 -13.97 -23.08 20.95
CA ARG A 140 -14.58 -22.11 21.87
C ARG A 140 -14.33 -20.65 21.50
N TYR A 141 -13.20 -20.32 20.87
CA TYR A 141 -12.91 -18.95 20.44
C TYR A 141 -13.72 -18.55 19.21
N GLN A 142 -13.93 -19.47 18.26
CA GLN A 142 -14.81 -19.29 17.12
C GLN A 142 -16.25 -19.08 17.59
N VAL A 143 -16.69 -19.84 18.59
CA VAL A 143 -17.98 -19.61 19.27
C VAL A 143 -18.00 -18.27 20.00
N GLY A 144 -16.90 -17.88 20.66
CA GLY A 144 -16.77 -16.59 21.34
C GLY A 144 -16.92 -15.40 20.38
N ARG A 145 -16.28 -15.46 19.21
CA ARG A 145 -16.44 -14.43 18.17
C ARG A 145 -17.84 -14.45 17.55
N ALA A 146 -18.45 -15.62 17.38
CA ALA A 146 -19.85 -15.71 16.98
C ALA A 146 -20.79 -15.06 18.02
N CYS A 147 -20.50 -15.21 19.32
CA CYS A 147 -21.25 -14.54 20.38
C CYS A 147 -21.08 -13.02 20.32
N ALA A 148 -19.88 -12.51 20.02
CA ALA A 148 -19.66 -11.09 19.77
C ALA A 148 -20.49 -10.57 18.59
N ALA A 149 -20.45 -11.27 17.46
CA ALA A 149 -21.23 -10.93 16.26
C ALA A 149 -22.76 -10.99 16.50
N ALA A 150 -23.22 -11.86 17.41
CA ALA A 150 -24.64 -12.08 17.69
C ALA A 150 -25.16 -11.36 18.96
N SER A 151 -24.29 -10.66 19.70
CA SER A 151 -24.60 -10.13 21.03
C SER A 151 -25.08 -11.18 22.06
N TYR A 152 -24.58 -12.42 21.97
CA TYR A 152 -24.91 -13.50 22.91
C TYR A 152 -24.05 -13.44 24.18
N THR A 153 -24.23 -12.38 24.97
CA THR A 153 -23.37 -12.10 26.13
C THR A 153 -23.38 -13.21 27.18
N ASP A 154 -24.54 -13.79 27.49
CA ASP A 154 -24.62 -14.85 28.52
C ASP A 154 -23.81 -16.07 28.13
N LEU A 155 -23.93 -16.52 26.88
CA LEU A 155 -23.14 -17.62 26.35
C LEU A 155 -21.64 -17.27 26.33
N TYR A 156 -21.27 -16.04 25.94
CA TYR A 156 -19.87 -15.61 25.98
C TYR A 156 -19.27 -15.75 27.38
N ARG A 157 -20.00 -15.37 28.44
CA ARG A 157 -19.54 -15.54 29.83
C ARG A 157 -19.37 -17.02 30.20
N GLU A 158 -20.21 -17.92 29.70
CA GLU A 158 -20.11 -19.37 29.95
C GLU A 158 -18.85 -19.99 29.34
N LEU A 159 -18.28 -19.39 28.28
CA LEU A 159 -17.11 -19.94 27.57
C LEU A 159 -15.79 -19.79 28.36
N ASP A 160 -15.74 -18.86 29.31
CA ASP A 160 -14.57 -18.56 30.14
C ASP A 160 -13.27 -18.38 29.31
N LEU A 161 -13.35 -17.52 28.29
CA LEU A 161 -12.24 -17.26 27.38
C LEU A 161 -11.25 -16.25 27.98
N LEU A 162 -9.99 -16.31 27.52
CA LEU A 162 -9.09 -15.18 27.72
C LEU A 162 -9.66 -13.94 26.99
N PRO A 163 -9.52 -12.73 27.55
CA PRO A 163 -10.01 -11.50 26.93
C PRO A 163 -9.28 -11.20 25.59
N ASP A 164 -9.82 -11.73 24.50
CA ASP A 164 -9.24 -11.65 23.16
C ASP A 164 -9.61 -10.36 22.44
N VAL A 165 -8.61 -9.70 21.83
CA VAL A 165 -8.81 -8.40 21.15
C VAL A 165 -9.64 -8.50 19.87
N SER A 166 -9.56 -9.61 19.12
CA SER A 166 -10.34 -9.80 17.88
C SER A 166 -11.83 -9.97 18.20
N ILE A 167 -12.16 -10.66 19.30
CA ILE A 167 -13.54 -10.74 19.80
C ILE A 167 -14.05 -9.36 20.27
N ALA A 168 -13.19 -8.58 20.93
CA ALA A 168 -13.55 -7.22 21.36
C ALA A 168 -13.83 -6.29 20.17
N GLU A 169 -12.99 -6.36 19.13
CA GLU A 169 -13.20 -5.59 17.89
C GLU A 169 -14.49 -6.02 17.20
N GLU A 170 -14.75 -7.32 17.03
CA GLU A 170 -16.02 -7.83 16.48
C GLU A 170 -17.24 -7.28 17.24
N ALA A 171 -17.21 -7.31 18.58
CA ALA A 171 -18.31 -6.80 19.41
C ALA A 171 -18.50 -5.28 19.24
N ARG A 172 -17.40 -4.52 19.14
CA ARG A 172 -17.43 -3.05 18.94
C ARG A 172 -18.09 -2.68 17.62
N GLU A 173 -17.82 -3.45 16.56
CA GLU A 173 -18.37 -3.20 15.22
C GLU A 173 -19.86 -3.54 15.12
N VAL A 174 -20.40 -4.37 16.02
CA VAL A 174 -21.85 -4.57 16.15
C VAL A 174 -22.50 -3.42 16.90
N ASP A 175 -21.95 -3.07 18.07
CA ASP A 175 -22.38 -1.93 18.88
C ASP A 175 -21.20 -1.43 19.71
N THR A 176 -20.87 -0.15 19.60
CA THR A 176 -19.85 0.51 20.44
C THR A 176 -20.13 0.38 21.94
N ASN A 177 -21.38 0.13 22.32
CA ASN A 177 -21.84 -0.12 23.68
C ASN A 177 -21.99 -1.60 24.05
N ALA A 178 -21.59 -2.53 23.18
CA ALA A 178 -21.70 -3.96 23.40
C ALA A 178 -21.07 -4.39 24.73
N GLU A 179 -21.78 -5.27 25.44
CA GLU A 179 -21.37 -5.70 26.78
C GLU A 179 -20.08 -6.54 26.74
N ILE A 180 -19.95 -7.42 25.74
CA ILE A 180 -18.72 -8.22 25.49
C ILE A 180 -17.52 -7.30 25.26
N TYR A 181 -17.68 -6.25 24.45
CA TYR A 181 -16.63 -5.25 24.23
C TYR A 181 -16.20 -4.59 25.53
N LYS A 182 -17.16 -4.14 26.36
CA LYS A 182 -16.90 -3.52 27.67
C LYS A 182 -16.19 -4.48 28.62
N MET A 183 -16.61 -5.74 28.68
CA MET A 183 -15.96 -6.79 29.49
C MET A 183 -14.49 -6.92 29.13
N ILE A 184 -14.18 -7.16 27.85
CA ILE A 184 -12.81 -7.37 27.39
C ILE A 184 -11.97 -6.11 27.57
N LYS A 185 -12.51 -4.92 27.22
CA LYS A 185 -11.80 -3.64 27.37
C LYS A 185 -11.49 -3.31 28.84
N SER A 186 -12.35 -3.72 29.77
CA SER A 186 -12.16 -3.53 31.21
C SER A 186 -11.22 -4.55 31.86
N ALA A 187 -10.83 -5.60 31.13
CA ALA A 187 -9.92 -6.62 31.66
C ALA A 187 -8.54 -6.02 31.95
N SER A 188 -7.94 -6.45 33.06
CA SER A 188 -6.58 -6.02 33.44
C SER A 188 -5.52 -6.43 32.42
N GLN A 189 -5.76 -7.53 31.71
CA GLN A 189 -4.87 -8.11 30.71
C GLN A 189 -5.70 -8.57 29.52
N ARG A 190 -5.21 -8.27 28.31
CA ARG A 190 -5.83 -8.66 27.03
C ARG A 190 -4.85 -9.43 26.18
N TYR A 191 -5.38 -10.28 25.31
CA TYR A 191 -4.62 -11.27 24.56
C TYR A 191 -4.95 -11.20 23.07
N ALA A 192 -3.97 -11.54 22.22
CA ALA A 192 -4.22 -11.87 20.83
C ALA A 192 -4.12 -13.40 20.70
N VAL A 193 -5.26 -14.06 20.85
CA VAL A 193 -5.42 -15.52 20.77
C VAL A 193 -5.83 -15.92 19.37
N MET A 194 -6.79 -15.20 18.78
CA MET A 194 -7.25 -15.43 17.40
C MET A 194 -6.37 -14.68 16.40
N ASP A 195 -5.89 -15.38 15.35
CA ASP A 195 -5.17 -14.78 14.23
C ASP A 195 -5.91 -15.02 12.91
N ASP A 196 -6.49 -13.94 12.41
CA ASP A 196 -7.28 -13.87 11.20
C ASP A 196 -6.47 -14.11 9.92
N PHE A 197 -5.17 -13.80 9.93
CA PHE A 197 -4.30 -14.00 8.76
C PHE A 197 -3.96 -15.47 8.53
N THR A 198 -3.86 -16.24 9.60
CA THR A 198 -3.55 -17.67 9.57
C THR A 198 -4.78 -18.55 9.81
N ARG A 199 -5.90 -17.94 10.22
CA ARG A 199 -7.15 -18.62 10.64
C ARG A 199 -6.87 -19.61 11.76
N SER A 200 -6.12 -19.17 12.76
CA SER A 200 -5.64 -20.01 13.87
C SER A 200 -6.01 -19.46 15.24
N VAL A 201 -5.92 -20.33 16.25
CA VAL A 201 -6.17 -20.01 17.66
C VAL A 201 -4.96 -20.48 18.46
N ASN A 202 -4.22 -19.56 19.08
CA ASN A 202 -3.00 -19.87 19.83
C ASN A 202 -3.23 -19.74 21.35
N LEU A 203 -3.44 -20.87 22.02
CA LEU A 203 -3.61 -20.93 23.48
C LEU A 203 -2.33 -21.22 24.25
N GLU A 204 -1.30 -21.74 23.60
CA GLU A 204 -0.06 -22.13 24.28
C GLU A 204 0.77 -20.92 24.69
N SER A 205 0.86 -19.93 23.80
CA SER A 205 1.62 -18.70 24.06
C SER A 205 0.97 -17.50 23.35
N PRO A 206 -0.25 -17.09 23.76
CA PRO A 206 -0.90 -15.92 23.18
C PRO A 206 -0.12 -14.63 23.48
N GLN A 207 -0.07 -13.72 22.51
CA GLN A 207 0.60 -12.42 22.70
C GLN A 207 -0.14 -11.59 23.75
N THR A 208 0.62 -10.98 24.67
CA THR A 208 0.07 -10.12 25.73
C THR A 208 1.12 -9.11 26.26
N PRO A 209 0.76 -7.87 26.63
CA PRO A 209 -0.54 -7.22 26.41
C PRO A 209 -0.85 -7.02 24.94
N ALA A 210 -2.09 -7.32 24.57
CA ALA A 210 -2.65 -6.99 23.28
C ALA A 210 -3.54 -5.75 23.37
N PHE A 211 -3.59 -5.00 22.29
CA PHE A 211 -4.42 -3.80 22.14
C PHE A 211 -5.27 -3.92 20.89
N LEU A 212 -6.38 -3.17 20.86
CA LEU A 212 -7.18 -3.06 19.64
C LEU A 212 -6.32 -2.38 18.58
N ASN A 213 -6.10 -3.06 17.46
CA ASN A 213 -5.19 -2.62 16.42
C ASN A 213 -5.79 -2.69 15.02
N GLY A 214 -7.02 -3.19 14.84
CA GLY A 214 -7.66 -3.33 13.54
C GLY A 214 -6.94 -4.30 12.60
N ASN A 215 -6.35 -5.37 13.14
CA ASN A 215 -5.73 -6.46 12.38
C ASN A 215 -6.62 -7.72 12.41
N MET A 216 -7.92 -7.53 12.24
CA MET A 216 -8.92 -8.57 12.05
C MET A 216 -9.95 -8.07 11.03
N LYS A 217 -10.84 -8.92 10.55
CA LYS A 217 -11.93 -8.53 9.61
C LYS A 217 -13.30 -8.70 10.27
N PRO A 218 -14.07 -7.63 10.54
CA PRO A 218 -15.36 -7.78 11.23
C PRO A 218 -16.39 -8.42 10.31
N ARG A 219 -17.49 -8.93 10.88
CA ARG A 219 -18.58 -9.56 10.14
C ARG A 219 -19.07 -8.73 8.96
N TRP A 220 -19.33 -7.43 9.16
CA TRP A 220 -19.86 -6.57 8.10
C TRP A 220 -18.88 -6.45 6.91
N ALA A 221 -17.57 -6.47 7.18
CA ALA A 221 -16.55 -6.42 6.14
C ALA A 221 -16.49 -7.70 5.30
N LEU A 222 -17.06 -8.80 5.80
CA LEU A 222 -17.23 -10.03 5.03
C LEU A 222 -18.32 -9.91 3.97
N GLU A 223 -19.05 -8.81 3.83
CA GLU A 223 -20.01 -8.62 2.73
C GLU A 223 -19.34 -8.20 1.41
N GLN A 224 -18.10 -7.72 1.45
CA GLN A 224 -17.37 -7.28 0.25
C GLN A 224 -17.16 -8.43 -0.72
N ARG A 225 -17.53 -8.26 -1.99
CA ARG A 225 -17.42 -9.29 -3.03
C ARG A 225 -16.85 -8.73 -4.31
N ALA A 226 -16.19 -9.60 -5.08
CA ALA A 226 -15.77 -9.28 -6.44
C ALA A 226 -15.99 -10.47 -7.37
N CYS A 227 -16.42 -10.19 -8.60
CA CYS A 227 -16.65 -11.21 -9.61
C CYS A 227 -15.32 -11.85 -10.04
N PRO A 228 -15.26 -13.18 -10.24
CA PRO A 228 -14.12 -13.80 -10.92
C PRO A 228 -13.89 -13.17 -12.30
N PRO A 229 -12.64 -12.94 -12.73
CA PRO A 229 -11.37 -13.21 -12.05
C PRO A 229 -10.81 -11.95 -11.35
N LYS A 230 -11.65 -10.97 -11.02
CA LYS A 230 -11.20 -9.67 -10.49
C LYS A 230 -10.53 -9.78 -9.12
N ASN A 231 -10.75 -10.86 -8.38
CA ASN A 231 -10.37 -10.98 -6.99
C ASN A 231 -9.34 -12.07 -6.71
N ILE A 232 -8.08 -11.72 -6.61
CA ILE A 232 -7.07 -12.71 -6.28
C ILE A 232 -6.77 -12.57 -4.77
N PRO A 233 -6.86 -13.64 -3.96
CA PRO A 233 -6.66 -13.54 -2.52
C PRO A 233 -5.27 -13.03 -2.15
N ASP A 234 -4.31 -13.22 -3.03
CA ASP A 234 -2.94 -12.79 -2.83
C ASP A 234 -2.75 -11.29 -3.09
N THR A 235 -3.82 -10.52 -3.41
CA THR A 235 -3.71 -9.18 -3.96
C THR A 235 -4.44 -8.07 -3.20
N THR A 236 -5.57 -8.30 -2.54
CA THR A 236 -6.34 -7.19 -1.95
C THR A 236 -5.84 -6.83 -0.56
N ALA A 237 -5.45 -5.56 -0.30
CA ALA A 237 -4.87 -4.97 0.91
C ALA A 237 -5.22 -5.57 2.30
N ASP A 238 -6.37 -6.24 2.44
CA ASP A 238 -6.91 -6.85 3.65
C ASP A 238 -7.07 -8.39 3.57
N ASP A 239 -5.94 -9.14 3.49
CA ASP A 239 -5.70 -10.60 3.23
C ASP A 239 -6.50 -11.61 4.08
N ILE A 240 -7.50 -11.17 4.80
CA ILE A 240 -8.21 -11.93 5.82
C ILE A 240 -9.40 -12.67 5.17
N ASP A 241 -9.11 -13.75 4.45
CA ASP A 241 -10.11 -14.65 3.83
C ASP A 241 -10.62 -15.68 4.85
N LEU A 242 -11.45 -15.22 5.79
CA LEU A 242 -11.99 -16.06 6.86
C LEU A 242 -12.90 -17.18 6.34
N GLU A 243 -13.55 -16.96 5.20
CA GLU A 243 -14.53 -17.85 4.59
C GLU A 243 -13.91 -18.91 3.69
N GLU A 244 -12.67 -18.67 3.26
CA GLU A 244 -11.91 -19.47 2.30
C GLU A 244 -12.50 -19.45 0.89
N ASP A 245 -13.33 -18.46 0.57
CA ASP A 245 -13.94 -18.28 -0.74
C ASP A 245 -13.22 -17.22 -1.58
N GLY A 246 -12.12 -16.63 -1.08
CA GLY A 246 -11.38 -15.59 -1.77
C GLY A 246 -12.23 -14.35 -2.06
N PHE A 247 -13.31 -14.12 -1.29
CA PHE A 247 -14.30 -13.05 -1.46
C PHE A 247 -14.94 -12.99 -2.85
N ILE A 248 -15.06 -14.13 -3.53
CA ILE A 248 -15.70 -14.14 -4.84
C ILE A 248 -17.23 -14.07 -4.72
N GLY A 249 -17.87 -13.34 -5.63
CA GLY A 249 -19.32 -13.23 -5.71
C GLY A 249 -19.84 -13.27 -7.14
N LEU A 250 -21.17 -13.35 -7.27
CA LEU A 250 -21.84 -13.21 -8.55
C LEU A 250 -21.83 -11.77 -9.07
N GLU A 251 -21.73 -10.81 -8.15
CA GLU A 251 -21.72 -9.37 -8.39
C GLU A 251 -20.62 -8.73 -7.54
N ASP A 252 -20.09 -7.60 -8.02
CA ASP A 252 -19.17 -6.79 -7.23
C ASP A 252 -19.94 -6.06 -6.13
N VAL A 253 -19.58 -6.29 -4.88
CA VAL A 253 -20.12 -5.61 -3.71
C VAL A 253 -18.99 -4.83 -3.06
N ASN A 254 -18.99 -3.52 -3.28
CA ASN A 254 -18.09 -2.60 -2.59
C ASN A 254 -18.80 -2.02 -1.37
N LEU A 255 -18.16 -2.10 -0.21
CA LEU A 255 -18.69 -1.54 1.02
C LEU A 255 -18.55 -0.02 0.97
N LYS A 256 -19.60 0.71 1.36
CA LYS A 256 -19.62 2.18 1.33
C LYS A 256 -18.62 2.79 2.32
N ASP A 257 -18.24 2.06 3.36
CA ASP A 257 -17.30 2.48 4.41
C ASP A 257 -15.82 2.34 4.02
N CYS A 258 -15.52 2.02 2.76
CA CYS A 258 -14.14 2.04 2.25
C CYS A 258 -13.55 3.46 2.18
N ASP A 259 -14.38 4.51 2.25
CA ASP A 259 -13.95 5.90 2.21
C ASP A 259 -14.17 6.55 3.59
N ALA A 260 -13.50 6.02 4.63
CA ALA A 260 -13.55 6.63 5.96
C ALA A 260 -12.85 8.00 5.92
N PHE A 261 -13.65 9.06 5.82
CA PHE A 261 -13.18 10.44 5.90
C PHE A 261 -12.83 10.80 7.34
N ILE A 262 -11.73 11.52 7.50
CA ILE A 262 -11.42 12.26 8.72
C ILE A 262 -12.13 13.61 8.60
N GLY A 263 -13.22 13.78 9.35
CA GLY A 263 -14.11 14.95 9.29
C GLY A 263 -13.64 16.13 10.15
N PRO A 264 -14.41 17.23 10.22
CA PRO A 264 -14.03 18.41 10.98
C PRO A 264 -13.67 18.10 12.45
N GLY A 265 -12.50 18.58 12.90
CA GLY A 265 -12.04 18.40 14.29
C GLY A 265 -11.28 17.11 14.59
N ASP A 266 -11.18 16.19 13.63
CA ASP A 266 -10.50 14.90 13.80
C ASP A 266 -9.03 14.90 13.36
N SER A 267 -8.46 16.05 13.00
CA SER A 267 -7.08 16.16 12.53
C SER A 267 -6.03 15.64 13.52
N GLY A 268 -6.34 15.63 14.82
CA GLY A 268 -5.53 15.00 15.85
C GLY A 268 -5.22 13.52 15.57
N GLN A 269 -6.09 12.81 14.86
CA GLN A 269 -5.87 11.42 14.45
C GLN A 269 -4.67 11.23 13.49
N LEU A 270 -4.10 12.31 12.93
CA LEU A 270 -2.94 12.23 12.04
C LEU A 270 -1.61 12.43 12.75
N TRP A 271 -1.55 13.29 13.77
CA TRP A 271 -0.29 13.76 14.36
C TRP A 271 -0.18 13.54 15.88
N MET A 272 -1.29 13.41 16.61
CA MET A 272 -1.24 13.13 18.06
C MET A 272 -0.73 11.71 18.33
N PRO A 273 0.00 11.46 19.44
CA PRO A 273 0.41 10.12 19.83
C PRO A 273 -0.75 9.11 19.79
N LEU A 274 -0.50 7.92 19.22
CA LEU A 274 -1.53 6.90 19.09
C LEU A 274 -1.95 6.36 20.47
N PRO A 275 -3.24 6.36 20.83
CA PRO A 275 -3.71 5.68 22.04
C PRO A 275 -3.38 4.19 21.96
N PRO A 276 -3.19 3.47 23.08
CA PRO A 276 -2.86 2.04 23.04
C PRO A 276 -3.85 1.25 22.19
N ASP A 277 -5.15 1.45 22.41
CA ASP A 277 -6.24 0.93 21.59
C ASP A 277 -6.56 1.90 20.45
N LEU A 278 -6.39 1.44 19.20
CA LEU A 278 -6.67 2.24 18.03
C LEU A 278 -8.19 2.46 17.88
N PRO A 279 -8.62 3.71 17.60
CA PRO A 279 -10.04 4.07 17.57
C PRO A 279 -10.76 3.61 16.31
N VAL A 280 -10.03 3.34 15.22
CA VAL A 280 -10.59 3.05 13.89
C VAL A 280 -9.98 1.78 13.28
N LEU A 281 -10.78 1.05 12.51
CA LEU A 281 -10.31 -0.08 11.70
C LEU A 281 -9.62 0.38 10.41
N GLU A 282 -10.15 1.43 9.78
CA GLU A 282 -9.52 2.05 8.60
C GLU A 282 -8.32 2.91 9.03
N LYS A 283 -7.14 2.55 8.52
CA LYS A 283 -5.85 3.10 8.96
C LYS A 283 -5.01 3.64 7.80
N ARG A 284 -5.49 3.58 6.54
CA ARG A 284 -4.69 3.89 5.35
C ARG A 284 -4.11 5.29 5.40
N LEU A 285 -4.93 6.31 5.65
CA LEU A 285 -4.45 7.70 5.70
C LEU A 285 -3.44 7.93 6.84
N GLN A 286 -3.74 7.45 8.06
CA GLN A 286 -2.84 7.58 9.20
C GLN A 286 -1.51 6.85 8.94
N THR A 287 -1.56 5.69 8.27
CA THR A 287 -0.38 4.91 7.87
C THR A 287 0.47 5.66 6.86
N GLN A 288 -0.15 6.22 5.81
CA GLN A 288 0.52 7.03 4.79
C GLN A 288 1.18 8.27 5.42
N MET A 289 0.49 8.99 6.30
CA MET A 289 1.04 10.16 6.99
C MET A 289 2.24 9.77 7.88
N ALA A 290 2.12 8.68 8.65
CA ALA A 290 3.22 8.19 9.48
C ALA A 290 4.45 7.79 8.65
N ALA A 291 4.23 7.17 7.49
CA ALA A 291 5.29 6.81 6.55
C ALA A 291 5.94 8.05 5.94
N TRP A 292 5.14 9.04 5.52
CA TRP A 292 5.60 10.31 4.95
C TRP A 292 6.54 11.04 5.90
N ASP A 293 6.15 11.17 7.17
CA ASP A 293 6.96 11.79 8.21
C ASP A 293 8.20 10.97 8.60
N GLY A 294 8.23 9.68 8.28
CA GLY A 294 9.25 8.76 8.77
C GLY A 294 9.14 8.48 10.27
N ASN A 295 7.92 8.50 10.82
CA ASN A 295 7.65 8.22 12.22
C ASN A 295 7.53 6.70 12.46
N ILE A 296 8.62 6.08 12.92
CA ILE A 296 8.72 4.62 13.12
C ILE A 296 7.63 4.10 14.06
N ASP A 297 7.50 4.70 15.24
CA ASP A 297 6.60 4.19 16.29
C ASP A 297 5.14 4.25 15.85
N ARG A 298 4.76 5.33 15.16
CA ARG A 298 3.41 5.49 14.60
C ARG A 298 3.19 4.52 13.46
N TYR A 299 4.12 4.46 12.52
CA TYR A 299 4.01 3.62 11.33
C TYR A 299 3.95 2.13 11.68
N ALA A 300 4.81 1.67 12.59
CA ALA A 300 4.88 0.28 13.03
C ALA A 300 3.58 -0.22 13.69
N ARG A 301 2.80 0.68 14.29
CA ARG A 301 1.53 0.35 14.94
C ARG A 301 0.33 0.38 14.00
N LEU A 302 0.39 1.15 12.91
CA LEU A 302 -0.72 1.33 11.97
C LEU A 302 -0.65 0.39 10.76
N MET A 303 0.57 0.07 10.35
CA MET A 303 0.86 -0.75 9.18
C MET A 303 0.10 -2.07 9.15
N HIS A 304 -0.17 -2.54 7.93
CA HIS A 304 -0.56 -3.93 7.72
C HIS A 304 0.68 -4.85 7.92
N PRO A 305 0.56 -5.97 8.65
CA PRO A 305 1.71 -6.79 9.02
C PRO A 305 2.34 -7.55 7.84
N ARG A 306 1.54 -7.86 6.80
CA ARG A 306 1.97 -8.75 5.70
C ARG A 306 2.30 -8.03 4.38
N ARG A 307 1.86 -6.79 4.18
CA ARG A 307 2.09 -6.03 2.94
C ARG A 307 1.77 -4.54 3.10
N LEU A 308 1.85 -3.76 2.01
CA LEU A 308 1.39 -2.38 1.95
C LEU A 308 -0.12 -2.32 1.65
N ARG A 309 -0.82 -1.33 2.19
CA ARG A 309 -2.27 -1.12 1.97
C ARG A 309 -2.59 -0.33 0.72
N THR A 310 -1.66 0.52 0.25
CA THR A 310 -1.85 1.37 -0.93
C THR A 310 -0.54 1.54 -1.68
N PHE A 311 -0.61 1.85 -2.98
CA PHE A 311 0.56 2.32 -3.73
C PHE A 311 1.10 3.64 -3.16
N THR A 312 0.21 4.52 -2.68
CA THR A 312 0.58 5.77 -2.03
C THR A 312 1.41 5.56 -0.77
N GLU A 313 1.15 4.50 0.01
CA GLU A 313 1.97 4.13 1.18
C GLU A 313 3.42 3.86 0.76
N LEU A 314 3.66 3.17 -0.37
CA LEU A 314 5.01 2.99 -0.92
C LEU A 314 5.68 4.34 -1.19
N ASN A 315 4.98 5.26 -1.85
CA ASN A 315 5.53 6.60 -2.16
C ASN A 315 5.88 7.37 -0.87
N CYS A 316 5.00 7.30 0.14
CA CYS A 316 5.23 7.89 1.45
C CYS A 316 6.45 7.26 2.16
N ILE A 317 6.61 5.93 2.08
CA ILE A 317 7.79 5.23 2.61
C ILE A 317 9.06 5.74 1.95
N LEU A 318 9.10 5.81 0.61
CA LEU A 318 10.28 6.26 -0.13
C LEU A 318 10.67 7.66 0.31
N ARG A 319 9.71 8.60 0.40
CA ARG A 319 9.95 9.94 0.94
C ARG A 319 10.46 9.88 2.38
N GLY A 320 9.76 9.18 3.27
CA GLY A 320 10.13 9.06 4.69
C GLY A 320 11.56 8.55 4.89
N ILE A 321 12.00 7.59 4.05
CA ILE A 321 13.37 7.06 4.07
C ILE A 321 14.39 8.14 3.68
N HIS A 322 14.11 8.95 2.65
CA HIS A 322 15.01 10.05 2.25
C HIS A 322 15.13 11.11 3.36
N HIS A 323 14.05 11.34 4.11
CA HIS A 323 13.97 12.40 5.12
C HIS A 323 14.42 11.98 6.53
N SER A 324 14.31 10.70 6.90
CA SER A 324 14.63 10.21 8.24
C SER A 324 15.66 9.09 8.22
N THR A 325 16.87 9.36 8.74
CA THR A 325 17.92 8.34 8.88
C THR A 325 17.47 7.16 9.75
N MET A 326 16.70 7.41 10.81
CA MET A 326 16.20 6.35 11.69
C MET A 326 15.20 5.47 10.94
N PHE A 327 14.28 6.07 10.17
CA PHE A 327 13.29 5.32 9.39
C PHE A 327 13.95 4.51 8.27
N ALA A 328 14.98 5.06 7.62
CA ALA A 328 15.80 4.33 6.65
C ALA A 328 16.50 3.11 7.28
N GLY A 329 17.08 3.28 8.47
CA GLY A 329 17.69 2.18 9.22
C GLY A 329 16.66 1.10 9.59
N TRP A 330 15.48 1.50 10.05
CA TRP A 330 14.39 0.58 10.37
C TRP A 330 13.91 -0.19 9.13
N TRP A 331 13.73 0.46 7.98
CA TRP A 331 13.37 -0.21 6.73
C TRP A 331 14.46 -1.12 6.20
N ALA A 332 15.74 -0.76 6.36
CA ALA A 332 16.84 -1.67 6.04
C ALA A 332 16.73 -2.98 6.82
N TYR A 333 16.42 -2.89 8.13
CA TYR A 333 16.14 -4.06 8.97
C TYR A 333 14.87 -4.82 8.51
N GLN A 334 13.77 -4.13 8.21
CA GLN A 334 12.54 -4.78 7.68
C GLN A 334 12.81 -5.54 6.38
N MET A 335 13.67 -5.02 5.51
CA MET A 335 14.07 -5.68 4.26
C MET A 335 14.93 -6.93 4.46
N GLU A 336 15.40 -7.19 5.69
CA GLU A 336 16.08 -8.42 6.07
C GLU A 336 15.13 -9.40 6.77
N ILE A 337 14.28 -8.92 7.68
CA ILE A 337 13.44 -9.79 8.52
C ILE A 337 12.04 -10.08 7.96
N ASN A 338 11.51 -9.19 7.14
CA ASN A 338 10.16 -9.30 6.56
C ASN A 338 10.13 -8.62 5.18
N PRO A 339 10.91 -9.11 4.20
CA PRO A 339 10.97 -8.51 2.88
C PRO A 339 9.62 -8.59 2.16
N GLU A 340 8.84 -9.67 2.37
CA GLU A 340 7.54 -9.92 1.72
C GLU A 340 6.54 -8.77 1.94
N ARG A 341 6.69 -8.02 3.03
CA ARG A 341 5.84 -6.86 3.30
C ARG A 341 5.92 -5.73 2.25
N ALA A 342 6.96 -5.65 1.45
CA ALA A 342 7.03 -4.66 0.38
C ALA A 342 6.13 -4.98 -0.84
N ILE A 343 5.20 -5.93 -0.74
CA ILE A 343 4.18 -6.17 -1.77
C ILE A 343 3.16 -5.03 -1.76
N ILE A 344 2.88 -4.47 -2.94
CA ILE A 344 1.79 -3.51 -3.16
C ILE A 344 0.44 -4.22 -3.26
N PRO A 345 -0.69 -3.52 -3.04
CA PRO A 345 -2.00 -4.07 -3.38
C PRO A 345 -2.08 -4.47 -4.85
N ASP A 346 -3.01 -5.37 -5.15
CA ASP A 346 -3.34 -5.87 -6.48
C ASP A 346 -2.27 -6.76 -7.13
N LYS A 347 -1.19 -7.11 -6.41
CA LYS A 347 -0.09 -7.97 -6.88
C LYS A 347 0.01 -9.27 -6.11
N LEU A 348 0.20 -10.40 -6.79
CA LEU A 348 0.27 -11.71 -6.14
C LEU A 348 1.53 -11.83 -5.30
N VAL A 349 1.43 -12.53 -4.17
CA VAL A 349 2.60 -12.98 -3.40
C VAL A 349 3.58 -13.76 -4.30
N SER A 350 3.07 -14.59 -5.23
CA SER A 350 3.88 -15.33 -6.20
C SER A 350 4.63 -14.46 -7.20
N ASP A 351 4.10 -13.26 -7.52
CA ASP A 351 4.78 -12.30 -8.39
C ASP A 351 5.98 -11.66 -7.68
N GLY A 352 6.02 -11.80 -6.34
CA GLY A 352 7.03 -11.25 -5.46
C GLY A 352 7.05 -9.73 -5.45
N ASN A 353 8.06 -9.16 -4.81
CA ASN A 353 8.19 -7.71 -4.62
C ASN A 353 9.56 -7.19 -5.02
N LYS A 354 10.17 -7.79 -6.04
CA LYS A 354 11.52 -7.43 -6.48
C LYS A 354 11.63 -5.96 -6.87
N HIS A 355 10.61 -5.42 -7.55
CA HIS A 355 10.59 -4.03 -7.99
C HIS A 355 10.48 -3.07 -6.79
N GLU A 356 9.52 -3.32 -5.91
CA GLU A 356 9.22 -2.49 -4.74
C GLU A 356 10.38 -2.55 -3.73
N SER A 357 10.93 -3.74 -3.50
CA SER A 357 12.13 -3.95 -2.69
C SER A 357 13.32 -3.19 -3.26
N ARG A 358 13.50 -3.18 -4.59
CA ARG A 358 14.56 -2.40 -5.25
C ARG A 358 14.36 -0.91 -5.05
N MET A 359 13.12 -0.40 -5.11
CA MET A 359 12.83 1.01 -4.84
C MET A 359 13.18 1.39 -3.40
N ILE A 360 12.74 0.59 -2.42
CA ILE A 360 13.04 0.81 -1.00
C ILE A 360 14.54 0.75 -0.74
N ARG A 361 15.25 -0.24 -1.29
CA ARG A 361 16.72 -0.35 -1.16
C ARG A 361 17.44 0.82 -1.82
N THR A 362 16.96 1.29 -2.97
CA THR A 362 17.49 2.48 -3.64
C THR A 362 17.35 3.72 -2.74
N ALA A 363 16.18 3.92 -2.12
CA ALA A 363 15.95 5.02 -1.18
C ALA A 363 16.85 4.91 0.07
N ILE A 364 17.07 3.70 0.59
CA ILE A 364 18.00 3.46 1.71
C ILE A 364 19.43 3.84 1.30
N THR A 365 19.88 3.44 0.11
CA THR A 365 21.20 3.82 -0.43
C THR A 365 21.33 5.33 -0.56
N ALA A 366 20.29 6.02 -1.06
CA ALA A 366 20.26 7.48 -1.12
C ALA A 366 20.49 8.11 0.25
N ARG A 367 19.72 7.67 1.26
CA ARG A 367 19.84 8.19 2.62
C ARG A 367 21.20 7.91 3.25
N LYS A 368 21.81 6.75 2.97
CA LYS A 368 23.18 6.44 3.40
C LYS A 368 24.18 7.44 2.82
N ILE A 369 24.12 7.70 1.51
CA ILE A 369 24.99 8.69 0.84
C ILE A 369 24.82 10.07 1.46
N MET A 370 23.58 10.54 1.65
CA MET A 370 23.27 11.82 2.30
C MET A 370 23.74 11.88 3.76
N SER A 371 23.87 10.72 4.42
CA SER A 371 24.44 10.58 5.76
C SER A 371 25.96 10.38 5.76
N ASN A 372 26.62 10.63 4.62
CA ASN A 372 28.05 10.48 4.39
C ASN A 372 28.60 9.05 4.48
N GLU A 373 27.75 8.03 4.30
CA GLU A 373 28.12 6.62 4.35
C GLU A 373 28.05 5.97 2.96
N VAL A 374 29.19 5.56 2.42
CA VAL A 374 29.33 4.94 1.08
C VAL A 374 29.82 3.48 1.13
N GLY A 375 29.99 2.94 2.33
CA GLY A 375 30.29 1.54 2.60
C GLY A 375 29.23 0.60 2.02
N GLY A 376 29.69 -0.46 1.36
CA GLY A 376 28.82 -1.46 0.72
C GLY A 376 28.15 -1.03 -0.60
N ILE A 377 28.35 0.20 -1.08
CA ILE A 377 27.86 0.64 -2.40
C ILE A 377 28.81 0.15 -3.50
N GLU A 378 28.28 -0.49 -4.54
CA GLU A 378 29.03 -1.06 -5.66
C GLU A 378 28.53 -0.49 -6.99
N ASP A 379 29.45 -0.27 -7.95
CA ASP A 379 29.15 0.37 -9.24
C ASP A 379 28.12 -0.36 -10.11
N GLY A 380 28.06 -1.69 -9.98
CA GLY A 380 27.10 -2.54 -10.70
C GLY A 380 25.81 -2.79 -9.93
N SER A 381 25.59 -2.14 -8.78
CA SER A 381 24.38 -2.34 -7.99
C SER A 381 23.15 -1.92 -8.79
N ASP A 382 22.08 -2.70 -8.67
CA ASP A 382 20.77 -2.34 -9.21
C ASP A 382 20.06 -1.26 -8.36
N CYS A 383 20.55 -0.98 -7.16
CA CYS A 383 19.94 -0.06 -6.18
C CYS A 383 20.66 1.29 -6.08
N LEU A 384 21.21 1.80 -7.20
CA LEU A 384 21.87 3.09 -7.25
C LEU A 384 20.85 4.24 -7.39
N PRO A 385 20.85 5.22 -6.47
CA PRO A 385 19.84 6.27 -6.44
C PRO A 385 20.14 7.41 -7.41
N TRP A 386 19.07 8.00 -7.96
CA TRP A 386 19.14 9.28 -8.67
C TRP A 386 19.32 10.44 -7.69
N MET A 387 18.39 10.57 -6.74
CA MET A 387 18.37 11.67 -5.77
C MET A 387 19.36 11.39 -4.63
N ILE A 388 20.48 12.11 -4.61
CA ILE A 388 21.48 12.01 -3.53
C ILE A 388 21.75 13.32 -2.80
N TRP A 389 21.02 14.40 -3.11
CA TRP A 389 21.26 15.75 -2.60
C TRP A 389 20.13 16.37 -1.77
N TRP A 390 18.95 15.73 -1.69
CA TRP A 390 17.79 16.24 -0.95
C TRP A 390 17.22 15.19 0.03
N PRO A 391 16.86 15.54 1.27
CA PRO A 391 16.83 16.89 1.86
C PRO A 391 18.14 17.38 2.44
N VAL A 392 19.14 16.51 2.53
CA VAL A 392 20.45 16.85 3.09
C VAL A 392 21.53 16.57 2.07
N MET A 393 22.30 17.59 1.77
CA MET A 393 23.45 17.52 0.88
C MET A 393 24.58 16.67 1.51
N PRO A 394 25.13 15.68 0.78
CA PRO A 394 26.30 14.95 1.24
C PRO A 394 27.53 15.85 1.23
N HIS A 395 28.49 15.53 2.09
CA HIS A 395 29.75 16.23 2.22
C HIS A 395 30.63 16.01 0.99
N TYR A 396 31.47 16.99 0.64
CA TYR A 396 32.33 16.93 -0.54
C TYR A 396 33.23 15.68 -0.55
N SER A 397 33.76 15.26 0.60
CA SER A 397 34.60 14.04 0.69
C SER A 397 33.83 12.78 0.30
N THR A 398 32.55 12.71 0.65
CA THR A 398 31.66 11.61 0.29
C THR A 398 31.40 11.59 -1.21
N CYS A 399 31.16 12.75 -1.82
CA CYS A 399 31.04 12.90 -3.27
C CYS A 399 32.29 12.40 -4.00
N TYR A 400 33.48 12.78 -3.51
CA TYR A 400 34.76 12.35 -4.07
C TYR A 400 34.93 10.83 -4.00
N GLU A 401 34.75 10.23 -2.82
CA GLU A 401 34.88 8.78 -2.65
C GLU A 401 33.81 8.02 -3.44
N LEU A 402 32.57 8.52 -3.49
CA LEU A 402 31.50 7.91 -4.26
C LEU A 402 31.81 7.89 -5.76
N ALA A 403 32.27 9.00 -6.33
CA ALA A 403 32.62 9.05 -7.76
C ALA A 403 33.82 8.16 -8.14
N LYS A 404 34.73 7.93 -7.19
CA LYS A 404 35.86 7.01 -7.36
C LYS A 404 35.40 5.55 -7.29
N LYS A 405 34.54 5.23 -6.33
CA LYS A 405 34.07 3.86 -6.07
C LYS A 405 32.96 3.40 -7.02
N CYS A 406 32.13 4.34 -7.46
CA CYS A 406 30.92 4.12 -8.24
C CYS A 406 30.87 5.06 -9.47
N PRO A 407 31.71 4.83 -10.50
CA PRO A 407 31.73 5.64 -11.73
C PRO A 407 30.37 5.87 -12.42
N SER A 408 29.43 4.93 -12.33
CA SER A 408 28.07 5.03 -12.85
C SER A 408 27.27 6.18 -12.22
N MET A 409 27.62 6.61 -10.99
CA MET A 409 26.96 7.71 -10.28
C MET A 409 27.61 9.07 -10.52
N ARG A 410 28.59 9.20 -11.42
CA ARG A 410 29.33 10.46 -11.63
C ARG A 410 28.43 11.64 -12.03
N LEU A 411 27.34 11.39 -12.74
CA LEU A 411 26.39 12.45 -13.09
C LEU A 411 25.69 13.00 -11.84
N GLN A 412 25.15 12.12 -11.00
CA GLN A 412 24.50 12.47 -9.74
C GLN A 412 25.47 13.21 -8.83
N VAL A 413 26.73 12.75 -8.77
CA VAL A 413 27.79 13.45 -8.02
C VAL A 413 28.08 14.82 -8.63
N ALA A 414 28.14 14.96 -9.96
CA ALA A 414 28.37 16.24 -10.61
C ALA A 414 27.23 17.24 -10.35
N ILE A 415 25.97 16.80 -10.44
CA ILE A 415 24.78 17.61 -10.07
C ILE A 415 24.89 18.06 -8.62
N THR A 416 25.21 17.12 -7.72
CA THR A 416 25.44 17.41 -6.29
C THR A 416 26.55 18.45 -6.10
N CYS A 417 27.66 18.35 -6.85
CA CYS A 417 28.74 19.32 -6.78
C CYS A 417 28.31 20.72 -7.25
N VAL A 418 27.44 20.83 -8.25
CA VAL A 418 26.90 22.12 -8.70
C VAL A 418 25.98 22.72 -7.62
N LEU A 419 25.06 21.91 -7.09
CA LEU A 419 24.09 22.37 -6.08
C LEU A 419 24.76 22.68 -4.72
N GLY A 420 25.84 21.97 -4.39
CA GLY A 420 26.62 22.14 -3.16
C GLY A 420 27.81 23.09 -3.27
N ASP A 421 28.06 23.70 -4.43
CA ASP A 421 29.23 24.54 -4.72
C ASP A 421 30.60 23.85 -4.46
N TYR A 422 30.71 22.57 -4.83
CA TYR A 422 31.94 21.77 -4.72
C TYR A 422 32.80 21.84 -6.00
N GLU A 423 33.26 23.04 -6.35
CA GLU A 423 33.96 23.32 -7.62
C GLU A 423 35.17 22.41 -7.86
N ALA A 424 35.98 22.17 -6.83
CA ALA A 424 37.21 21.38 -6.95
C ALA A 424 36.95 19.94 -7.41
N ILE A 425 35.89 19.31 -6.90
CA ILE A 425 35.50 17.95 -7.30
C ILE A 425 34.91 17.98 -8.70
N PHE A 426 34.02 18.94 -8.98
CA PHE A 426 33.42 19.07 -10.29
C PHE A 426 34.46 19.20 -11.41
N ARG A 427 35.51 20.01 -11.18
CA ARG A 427 36.66 20.12 -12.09
C ARG A 427 37.39 18.80 -12.28
N GLN A 428 37.56 18.00 -11.23
CA GLN A 428 38.21 16.68 -11.32
C GLN A 428 37.34 15.63 -12.03
N LEU A 429 36.01 15.76 -11.96
CA LEU A 429 35.10 14.83 -12.62
C LEU A 429 35.08 15.01 -14.13
N GLU A 430 35.36 16.23 -14.60
CA GLU A 430 35.26 16.64 -16.01
C GLU A 430 33.95 16.17 -16.65
N PRO A 431 32.78 16.49 -16.07
CA PRO A 431 31.52 15.91 -16.52
C PRO A 431 31.15 16.44 -17.92
N PRO A 432 30.66 15.57 -18.83
CA PRO A 432 30.18 16.02 -20.13
C PRO A 432 28.96 16.94 -19.96
N PRO A 433 28.77 17.93 -20.85
CA PRO A 433 27.61 18.81 -20.79
C PRO A 433 26.32 17.99 -20.98
N ARG A 434 25.40 18.09 -20.02
CA ARG A 434 24.08 17.44 -20.01
C ARG A 434 23.00 18.42 -19.58
N GLU A 435 21.77 18.18 -20.01
CA GLU A 435 20.62 19.04 -19.68
C GLU A 435 20.42 19.21 -18.17
N ALA A 436 20.44 18.11 -17.40
CA ALA A 436 20.33 18.16 -15.94
C ALA A 436 21.42 19.03 -15.28
N LEU A 437 22.64 19.03 -15.83
CA LEU A 437 23.73 19.88 -15.32
C LEU A 437 23.53 21.35 -15.67
N PHE A 438 23.01 21.68 -16.85
CA PHE A 438 22.64 23.05 -17.18
C PHE A 438 21.50 23.55 -16.28
N ALA A 439 20.49 22.73 -16.03
CA ALA A 439 19.39 23.05 -15.12
C ALA A 439 19.90 23.30 -13.69
N ALA A 440 20.78 22.44 -13.17
CA ALA A 440 21.43 22.65 -11.88
C ALA A 440 22.31 23.92 -11.87
N ALA A 441 23.09 24.16 -12.92
CA ALA A 441 24.02 25.29 -13.00
C ALA A 441 23.30 26.64 -13.08
N LYS A 442 22.15 26.72 -13.76
CA LYS A 442 21.30 27.91 -13.77
C LYS A 442 20.79 28.30 -12.38
N ARG A 443 20.70 27.34 -11.46
CA ARG A 443 20.29 27.56 -10.07
C ARG A 443 21.45 27.88 -9.14
N SER A 444 22.67 27.51 -9.53
CA SER A 444 23.87 27.80 -8.76
C SER A 444 24.15 29.30 -8.76
N SER A 445 24.45 29.86 -7.57
CA SER A 445 24.95 31.24 -7.45
C SER A 445 26.37 31.40 -7.98
N ASN A 446 27.13 30.31 -8.07
CA ASN A 446 28.47 30.32 -8.65
C ASN A 446 28.38 30.24 -10.18
N PRO A 447 28.82 31.28 -10.92
CA PRO A 447 28.73 31.32 -12.37
C PRO A 447 29.71 30.36 -13.07
N PHE A 448 30.71 29.84 -12.35
CA PHE A 448 31.71 28.93 -12.89
C PHE A 448 31.09 27.73 -13.61
N TYR A 449 30.09 27.09 -12.99
CA TYR A 449 29.50 25.86 -13.53
C TYR A 449 28.83 26.09 -14.88
N LEU A 450 28.07 27.18 -15.01
CA LEU A 450 27.37 27.50 -16.25
C LEU A 450 28.38 27.83 -17.36
N GLN A 451 29.38 28.65 -17.06
CA GLN A 451 30.45 28.99 -18.00
C GLN A 451 31.23 27.76 -18.46
N TYR A 452 31.58 26.85 -17.54
CA TYR A 452 32.26 25.60 -17.88
C TYR A 452 31.43 24.77 -18.87
N LEU A 453 30.13 24.62 -18.62
CA LEU A 453 29.25 23.82 -19.47
C LEU A 453 29.06 24.44 -20.86
N GLU A 454 28.91 25.77 -20.93
CA GLU A 454 28.83 26.52 -22.21
C GLU A 454 30.12 26.40 -23.03
N GLU A 455 31.28 26.58 -22.40
CA GLU A 455 32.57 26.41 -23.05
C GLU A 455 32.80 24.97 -23.53
N SER A 456 32.41 23.98 -22.71
CA SER A 456 32.54 22.58 -23.07
C SER A 456 31.63 22.22 -24.25
N ALA A 457 30.37 22.67 -24.24
CA ALA A 457 29.43 22.44 -25.33
C ALA A 457 29.90 23.08 -26.65
N ALA A 458 30.44 24.30 -26.60
CA ALA A 458 31.02 24.99 -27.75
C ALA A 458 32.22 24.24 -28.35
N LYS A 459 33.06 23.61 -27.51
CA LYS A 459 34.21 22.80 -27.96
C LYS A 459 33.80 21.47 -28.61
N THR A 460 32.72 20.86 -28.16
CA THR A 460 32.30 19.52 -28.62
C THR A 460 31.33 19.55 -29.82
N ASN A 461 30.93 20.74 -30.30
CA ASN A 461 30.04 20.93 -31.45
C ASN A 461 28.71 20.16 -31.33
N VAL A 462 28.18 20.09 -30.11
CA VAL A 462 26.91 19.43 -29.79
C VAL A 462 25.79 20.43 -30.04
N GLU A 463 25.01 20.23 -31.10
CA GLU A 463 23.77 20.99 -31.36
C GLU A 463 22.75 20.76 -30.25
N SER A 464 21.94 21.77 -29.92
CA SER A 464 20.94 21.71 -28.85
C SER A 464 19.95 20.55 -28.99
N GLU A 465 19.64 20.12 -30.22
CA GLU A 465 18.75 18.99 -30.52
C GLU A 465 19.34 17.62 -30.11
N LYS A 466 20.66 17.49 -29.90
CA LYS A 466 21.31 16.25 -29.45
C LYS A 466 21.49 16.15 -27.93
N LEU A 467 21.29 17.23 -27.19
CA LEU A 467 21.32 17.19 -25.71
C LEU A 467 20.08 16.49 -25.12
N ALA A 468 18.96 16.50 -25.86
CA ALA A 468 17.70 15.82 -25.50
C ALA A 468 17.73 14.29 -25.75
N ASP A 469 18.68 13.79 -26.53
CA ASP A 469 18.77 12.36 -26.95
C ASP A 469 19.40 11.44 -25.87
N PHE A 470 19.84 12.00 -24.73
CA PHE A 470 20.58 11.26 -23.70
C PHE A 470 19.67 10.70 -22.59
N GLY A 471 18.72 9.84 -22.98
CA GLY A 471 18.10 8.82 -22.11
C GLY A 471 16.79 9.21 -21.43
N ASP A 472 15.84 8.26 -21.40
CA ASP A 472 14.48 8.37 -20.82
C ASP A 472 14.42 8.70 -19.31
N TYR A 473 15.57 8.90 -18.65
CA TYR A 473 15.69 9.16 -17.20
C TYR A 473 16.36 10.51 -16.87
N ASP A 474 16.81 11.29 -17.86
CA ASP A 474 17.72 12.43 -17.62
C ASP A 474 17.03 13.76 -17.25
N VAL A 475 15.69 13.79 -17.15
CA VAL A 475 14.97 15.01 -16.72
C VAL A 475 13.71 14.64 -15.92
N ASN A 476 13.78 14.74 -14.60
CA ASN A 476 12.64 15.24 -13.86
C ASN A 476 13.01 16.66 -13.44
N GLU A 477 12.54 17.68 -14.15
CA GLU A 477 12.70 19.09 -13.76
C GLU A 477 12.32 19.28 -12.27
N ALA A 478 11.34 18.50 -11.79
CA ALA A 478 10.95 18.41 -10.40
C ALA A 478 12.11 18.13 -9.42
N SER A 479 13.08 17.27 -9.77
CA SER A 479 14.24 16.94 -8.93
C SER A 479 15.27 18.08 -8.83
N LEU A 480 15.13 19.08 -9.70
CA LEU A 480 15.92 20.29 -9.76
C LEU A 480 15.04 21.53 -9.51
N ALA A 481 13.87 21.38 -8.88
CA ALA A 481 13.06 22.50 -8.40
C ALA A 481 13.65 23.13 -7.13
N ALA A 482 13.33 24.41 -6.89
CA ALA A 482 13.78 25.15 -5.71
C ALA A 482 13.13 24.67 -4.41
N ASP A 483 11.82 24.48 -4.46
CA ASP A 483 11.05 23.80 -3.43
C ASP A 483 10.61 22.45 -4.02
N MET A 484 10.92 21.37 -3.30
CA MET A 484 10.57 20.00 -3.69
C MET A 484 9.52 19.39 -2.76
N GLU A 485 9.08 20.12 -1.73
CA GLU A 485 8.01 19.65 -0.85
C GLU A 485 6.64 20.02 -1.44
N PRO A 486 5.70 19.06 -1.57
CA PRO A 486 4.39 19.33 -2.13
C PRO A 486 3.59 20.25 -1.22
N ARG A 487 3.01 21.32 -1.80
CA ARG A 487 2.13 22.27 -1.10
C ARG A 487 0.80 22.38 -1.83
N HIS A 488 -0.26 22.72 -1.10
CA HIS A 488 -1.58 22.88 -1.67
C HIS A 488 -2.24 24.19 -1.21
N SER A 489 -2.87 24.91 -2.14
CA SER A 489 -3.58 26.18 -1.89
C SER A 489 -5.07 26.00 -1.61
N THR A 490 -5.57 24.76 -1.57
CA THR A 490 -6.96 24.43 -1.24
C THR A 490 -7.03 23.76 0.13
N ALA A 491 -7.96 24.21 0.97
CA ALA A 491 -8.32 23.58 2.22
C ALA A 491 -9.56 22.71 2.01
N TYR A 492 -9.57 21.54 2.64
CA TYR A 492 -10.70 20.63 2.65
C TYR A 492 -11.25 20.54 4.08
N SER A 493 -12.56 20.43 4.24
CA SER A 493 -13.21 20.20 5.53
C SER A 493 -13.04 18.77 6.03
N SER A 494 -12.82 17.83 5.11
CA SER A 494 -12.57 16.42 5.37
C SER A 494 -11.55 15.86 4.40
N ILE A 495 -10.85 14.80 4.81
CA ILE A 495 -9.80 14.14 4.01
C ILE A 495 -9.85 12.63 4.18
N ASP A 496 -9.32 11.92 3.20
CA ASP A 496 -9.24 10.46 3.15
C ASP A 496 -7.85 10.00 2.69
N PHE A 497 -7.65 8.69 2.54
CA PHE A 497 -6.38 8.14 2.06
C PHE A 497 -6.10 8.49 0.58
N SER A 498 -7.13 8.83 -0.20
CA SER A 498 -6.98 9.21 -1.61
C SER A 498 -6.47 10.65 -1.75
N SER A 499 -6.69 11.48 -0.73
CA SER A 499 -6.16 12.84 -0.62
C SER A 499 -4.63 12.90 -0.68
N MET A 500 -3.95 11.82 -0.24
CA MET A 500 -2.49 11.68 -0.33
C MET A 500 -2.00 11.27 -1.73
N ALA A 501 -2.89 10.88 -2.64
CA ALA A 501 -2.52 10.45 -3.99
C ALA A 501 -2.40 11.65 -4.94
N ALA A 502 -1.31 11.68 -5.71
CA ALA A 502 -1.19 12.57 -6.85
C ALA A 502 -2.17 12.18 -7.97
N GLY A 503 -2.65 13.17 -8.74
CA GLY A 503 -3.51 12.92 -9.89
C GLY A 503 -2.80 12.09 -10.98
N TRP A 504 -3.57 11.43 -11.85
CA TRP A 504 -3.06 10.59 -12.95
C TRP A 504 -2.18 11.32 -13.98
N ALA A 505 -2.05 12.65 -13.88
CA ALA A 505 -1.33 13.51 -14.81
C ALA A 505 0.06 13.96 -14.31
N GLU A 506 0.51 13.51 -13.13
CA GLU A 506 1.77 13.98 -12.54
C GLU A 506 2.98 13.09 -12.94
N ASP A 507 4.10 13.77 -13.24
CA ASP A 507 5.41 13.20 -13.55
C ASP A 507 5.91 12.27 -12.43
N PHE A 508 6.93 11.45 -12.73
CA PHE A 508 7.60 10.64 -11.71
C PHE A 508 8.07 11.52 -10.54
N SER A 509 7.83 11.08 -9.30
CA SER A 509 8.37 11.70 -8.09
C SER A 509 9.89 11.72 -8.13
N ILE A 510 10.47 12.67 -7.40
CA ILE A 510 11.93 12.79 -7.25
C ILE A 510 12.59 11.57 -6.57
N TYR A 511 11.78 10.67 -6.00
CA TYR A 511 12.20 9.44 -5.34
C TYR A 511 12.02 8.19 -6.22
N GLY A 512 11.69 8.35 -7.50
CA GLY A 512 11.61 7.25 -8.49
C GLY A 512 10.27 6.50 -8.52
N SER A 513 9.19 7.12 -8.04
CA SER A 513 7.84 6.52 -7.98
C SER A 513 6.77 7.52 -8.42
N ARG A 514 5.47 7.31 -8.14
CA ARG A 514 4.48 8.40 -8.31
C ARG A 514 4.58 9.39 -7.14
N PRO A 515 4.29 10.68 -7.33
CA PRO A 515 4.27 11.64 -6.24
C PRO A 515 3.18 11.30 -5.21
N ALA A 516 3.42 11.65 -3.96
CA ALA A 516 2.38 11.69 -2.93
C ALA A 516 2.04 13.17 -2.68
N ASN A 517 0.76 13.50 -2.64
CA ASN A 517 0.28 14.87 -2.47
C ASN A 517 -0.10 15.10 -1.00
N VAL A 518 0.88 15.41 -0.15
CA VAL A 518 0.60 15.67 1.28
C VAL A 518 -0.01 17.05 1.52
N GLY A 519 0.09 17.98 0.57
CA GLY A 519 -0.12 19.40 0.83
C GLY A 519 -1.54 19.72 1.30
N CYS A 520 -2.55 19.01 0.80
CA CYS A 520 -3.94 19.16 1.26
C CYS A 520 -4.14 18.60 2.68
N VAL A 521 -3.49 17.49 3.00
CA VAL A 521 -3.53 16.83 4.32
C VAL A 521 -2.81 17.65 5.38
N GLU A 522 -1.60 18.13 5.09
CA GLU A 522 -0.86 19.03 5.98
C GLU A 522 -1.65 20.30 6.26
N ARG A 523 -2.31 20.86 5.23
CA ARG A 523 -3.15 22.03 5.43
C ARG A 523 -4.36 21.74 6.31
N TYR A 524 -5.03 20.61 6.12
CA TYR A 524 -6.13 20.17 6.96
C TYR A 524 -5.70 20.03 8.44
N VAL A 525 -4.48 19.57 8.71
CA VAL A 525 -3.93 19.48 10.08
C VAL A 525 -3.95 20.82 10.83
N TRP A 526 -3.81 21.94 10.12
CA TRP A 526 -3.80 23.29 10.71
C TRP A 526 -5.19 23.90 10.87
N LEU A 527 -6.26 23.29 10.34
CA LEU A 527 -7.61 23.83 10.48
C LEU A 527 -8.14 23.66 11.91
N SER A 528 -8.77 24.72 12.42
CA SER A 528 -9.60 24.59 13.62
C SER A 528 -10.89 23.83 13.29
N THR A 529 -11.49 23.15 14.27
CA THR A 529 -12.79 22.49 14.12
C THR A 529 -13.84 23.44 13.53
N ALA A 530 -13.97 24.65 14.10
CA ALA A 530 -14.92 25.65 13.64
C ALA A 530 -14.66 26.11 12.20
N THR A 531 -13.40 26.21 11.77
CA THR A 531 -13.06 26.57 10.39
C THR A 531 -13.40 25.43 9.43
N ALA A 532 -13.08 24.18 9.79
CA ALA A 532 -13.40 23.01 8.96
C ALA A 532 -14.92 22.80 8.82
N GLU A 533 -15.69 22.94 9.91
CA GLU A 533 -17.15 22.93 9.90
C GLU A 533 -17.72 24.02 8.98
N LYS A 534 -17.16 25.24 9.05
CA LYS A 534 -17.61 26.32 8.20
C LYS A 534 -17.31 26.08 6.71
N ILE A 535 -16.17 25.46 6.39
CA ILE A 535 -15.85 25.05 5.00
C ILE A 535 -16.84 23.98 4.52
N GLU A 536 -17.20 23.02 5.37
CA GLU A 536 -18.21 22.00 5.06
C GLU A 536 -19.57 22.67 4.74
N ASP A 537 -20.05 23.50 5.66
CA ASP A 537 -21.40 24.06 5.62
C ASP A 537 -21.58 25.15 4.56
N GLU A 538 -20.58 26.03 4.37
CA GLU A 538 -20.72 27.23 3.54
C GLU A 538 -19.99 27.16 2.21
N CYS A 539 -18.99 26.27 2.07
CA CYS A 539 -18.15 26.16 0.87
C CYS A 539 -18.29 24.80 0.17
N GLY A 540 -19.21 23.94 0.60
CA GLY A 540 -19.39 22.60 0.01
C GLY A 540 -18.17 21.69 0.21
N GLY A 541 -17.44 21.91 1.32
CA GLY A 541 -16.30 21.09 1.75
C GLY A 541 -14.95 21.45 1.16
N VAL A 542 -14.88 22.45 0.27
CA VAL A 542 -13.63 22.85 -0.41
C VAL A 542 -13.49 24.37 -0.39
N TYR A 543 -12.31 24.87 0.02
CA TYR A 543 -12.05 26.31 0.09
C TYR A 543 -10.70 26.70 -0.54
N GLU A 544 -10.76 27.58 -1.55
CA GLU A 544 -9.60 28.07 -2.29
C GLU A 544 -9.15 29.46 -1.79
N SER A 545 -8.12 29.48 -0.97
CA SER A 545 -7.46 30.68 -0.46
C SER A 545 -6.20 30.26 0.28
N SER A 546 -5.18 31.10 0.43
CA SER A 546 -4.07 30.82 1.35
C SER A 546 -4.41 31.12 2.81
N ASN A 547 -5.46 31.91 3.07
CA ASN A 547 -5.92 32.30 4.41
C ASN A 547 -7.32 31.72 4.66
N SER A 548 -7.41 30.72 5.53
CA SER A 548 -8.67 30.09 5.93
C SER A 548 -9.54 30.98 6.84
N ASP A 549 -8.98 32.05 7.42
CA ASP A 549 -9.77 32.98 8.24
C ASP A 549 -10.75 33.80 7.39
N TYR A 550 -10.51 33.89 6.09
CA TYR A 550 -11.41 34.56 5.16
C TYR A 550 -12.75 33.85 4.98
N VAL A 551 -12.87 32.59 5.38
CA VAL A 551 -14.16 31.91 5.48
C VAL A 551 -15.04 32.64 6.52
N HIS A 552 -14.44 33.30 7.53
CA HIS A 552 -15.17 34.06 8.55
C HIS A 552 -15.54 35.48 8.16
N LEU A 553 -15.08 35.97 7.01
CA LEU A 553 -15.41 37.32 6.55
C LEU A 553 -16.80 37.36 5.91
N ASP A 554 -17.54 38.43 6.19
CA ASP A 554 -18.78 38.72 5.48
C ASP A 554 -18.44 39.00 4.00
N PRO A 555 -19.11 38.36 3.02
CA PRO A 555 -18.91 38.68 1.60
C PRO A 555 -19.16 40.16 1.24
N ASN A 556 -19.76 40.95 2.15
CA ASN A 556 -19.96 42.39 2.03
C ASN A 556 -18.89 43.25 2.72
N ASP A 557 -17.82 42.67 3.29
CA ASP A 557 -16.74 43.44 3.91
C ASP A 557 -15.85 44.11 2.84
N GLU A 558 -15.94 45.45 2.74
CA GLU A 558 -15.23 46.29 1.76
C GLU A 558 -13.70 46.11 1.78
N ARG A 559 -13.12 45.52 2.83
CA ARG A 559 -11.68 45.21 2.91
C ARG A 559 -11.24 44.14 1.91
N LEU A 560 -12.13 43.23 1.49
CA LEU A 560 -11.84 42.21 0.48
C LEU A 560 -11.54 42.80 -0.90
N ASN A 561 -12.04 44.01 -1.20
CA ASN A 561 -11.79 44.72 -2.47
C ASN A 561 -10.42 45.42 -2.54
N THR A 562 -9.59 45.34 -1.49
CA THR A 562 -8.28 46.01 -1.44
C THR A 562 -7.07 45.07 -1.58
N VAL A 563 -7.28 43.76 -1.67
CA VAL A 563 -6.20 42.82 -2.01
C VAL A 563 -5.99 42.83 -3.52
N GLN A 564 -5.18 43.77 -4.01
CA GLN A 564 -4.71 43.75 -5.39
C GLN A 564 -3.94 42.44 -5.65
N PRO A 565 -4.10 41.81 -6.83
CA PRO A 565 -3.25 40.70 -7.22
C PRO A 565 -1.81 41.21 -7.32
N ILE A 566 -0.93 40.67 -6.48
CA ILE A 566 0.52 40.86 -6.63
C ILE A 566 0.89 40.18 -7.96
N LEU A 567 1.03 41.00 -9.00
CA LEU A 567 1.61 40.58 -10.27
C LEU A 567 3.00 39.97 -10.00
N PRO A 568 3.37 38.86 -10.66
CA PRO A 568 4.70 38.28 -10.51
C PRO A 568 5.75 39.31 -10.96
N MET A 569 6.66 39.66 -10.05
CA MET A 569 7.87 40.41 -10.41
C MET A 569 8.72 39.53 -11.33
N ARG A 570 9.11 40.13 -12.47
CA ARG A 570 9.89 39.52 -13.56
C ARG A 570 11.27 39.06 -13.16
#